data_AF-A0A2E3FAT4-F1
#
_entry.id   AF-A0A2E3FAT4-F1
#
_cell.length_a   1.000
_cell.length_b   1.000
_cell.length_c   1.000
_cell.angle_alpha   90.00
_cell.angle_beta   90.00
_cell.angle_gamma   90.00
#
_symmetry.space_group_name_H-M   'P 1'
#
loop_
_entity.id
_entity.type
_entity.pdbx_description
1 polymer ?
#
loop_
_entity_poly.entity_id
_entity_poly.type
_entity_poly.pdbx_seq_one_letter_code
_entity_poly.pdbx_strand_id
1 'polypeptide(L)'
;MFGTINSKLLTRIYGRAFHNPKARGDYDSEGRAVLDDDELARILTIFFVDFYHHNQHTGLDFKTPANSWLEVEDKYYVNAPPDRHTVRSAVGIEMQRKLSKRGIDVFGNYYTCPELQAFWHASSKRQMRIRVDPHDIGAISVLFGEIWVTADALDCDLDGVHMSSWVTEFRAIKAHNKAESELSSDLRDRALKNIDAICHKAALRAGIGPHDLTKEQVLKLQKDLFHGTTFKPRPEIGAPVEELGLMGTRFETATALEGSKPSREQIADDETDSNETSQPITKPTWNLEDK
;
A
#
# COMPACT_ATOMS: atom_id res chain seq x y z
N MET A 1 -13.07 12.86 28.67
CA MET A 1 -12.31 12.87 27.40
C MET A 1 -11.88 14.29 26.97
N PHE A 2 -12.79 15.21 26.60
CA PHE A 2 -12.42 16.55 26.10
C PHE A 2 -11.54 17.39 27.04
N GLY A 3 -11.77 17.31 28.36
CA GLY A 3 -10.90 17.95 29.35
C GLY A 3 -9.47 17.40 29.36
N THR A 4 -9.30 16.10 29.12
CA THR A 4 -7.99 15.43 29.03
C THR A 4 -7.23 15.86 27.78
N ILE A 5 -7.94 16.01 26.64
CA ILE A 5 -7.35 16.52 25.40
C ILE A 5 -6.85 17.95 25.61
N ASN A 6 -7.68 18.84 26.17
CA ASN A 6 -7.28 20.23 26.37
C ASN A 6 -6.10 20.38 27.34
N SER A 7 -6.06 19.58 28.41
CA SER A 7 -5.00 19.66 29.42
C SER A 7 -3.70 18.95 29.01
N LYS A 8 -3.79 17.78 28.38
CA LYS A 8 -2.63 16.93 28.06
C LYS A 8 -2.14 17.06 26.61
N LEU A 9 -3.02 17.31 25.65
CA LEU A 9 -2.63 17.44 24.24
C LEU A 9 -2.50 18.91 23.81
N LEU A 10 -3.58 19.68 23.91
CA LEU A 10 -3.63 21.02 23.31
C LEU A 10 -2.61 21.98 23.94
N THR A 11 -2.20 21.76 25.18
CA THR A 11 -1.11 22.53 25.83
C THR A 11 0.24 22.42 25.12
N ARG A 12 0.44 21.38 24.28
CA ARG A 12 1.67 21.14 23.50
C ARG A 12 1.58 21.66 22.07
N ILE A 13 0.41 22.12 21.64
CA ILE A 13 0.14 22.55 20.26
C ILE A 13 0.24 24.08 20.16
N TYR A 14 1.00 24.57 19.19
CA TYR A 14 1.03 25.98 18.82
C TYR A 14 -0.26 26.36 18.08
N GLY A 15 -0.81 27.54 18.37
CA GLY A 15 -2.10 27.96 17.81
C GLY A 15 -3.31 27.29 18.48
N ARG A 16 -3.12 26.68 19.65
CA ARG A 16 -4.19 25.98 20.37
C ARG A 16 -5.40 26.86 20.66
N ALA A 17 -6.57 26.21 20.70
CA ALA A 17 -7.75 26.76 21.32
C ALA A 17 -7.70 26.63 22.84
N PHE A 18 -8.44 27.50 23.53
CA PHE A 18 -8.59 27.49 24.98
C PHE A 18 -10.05 27.24 25.36
N HIS A 19 -10.25 26.66 26.53
CA HIS A 19 -11.60 26.35 27.03
C HIS A 19 -12.51 27.57 27.26
N ASN A 20 -11.94 28.78 27.36
CA ASN A 20 -12.70 30.04 27.40
C ASN A 20 -11.82 31.24 26.97
N PRO A 21 -12.42 32.38 26.57
CA PRO A 21 -11.67 33.57 26.15
C PRO A 21 -10.76 34.16 27.23
N LYS A 22 -11.17 34.12 28.50
CA LYS A 22 -10.38 34.65 29.62
C LYS A 22 -9.05 33.92 29.79
N ALA A 23 -9.05 32.60 29.58
CA ALA A 23 -7.86 31.76 29.66
C ALA A 23 -6.95 31.87 28.43
N ARG A 24 -7.50 32.28 27.28
CA ARG A 24 -6.70 32.64 26.10
C ARG A 24 -5.93 33.93 26.37
N GLY A 25 -6.59 34.94 26.95
CA GLY A 25 -6.02 36.27 27.12
C GLY A 25 -5.59 36.85 25.76
N ASP A 26 -4.39 37.41 25.71
CA ASP A 26 -3.80 38.02 24.52
C ASP A 26 -3.03 37.01 23.64
N TYR A 27 -3.21 35.70 23.88
CA TYR A 27 -2.61 34.68 23.05
C TYR A 27 -3.22 34.69 21.64
N ASP A 28 -2.37 34.95 20.64
CA ASP A 28 -2.73 34.88 19.22
C ASP A 28 -2.79 33.41 18.75
N SER A 29 -3.99 32.82 18.78
CA SER A 29 -4.21 31.45 18.31
C SER A 29 -4.12 31.33 16.79
N GLU A 30 -4.59 32.32 16.04
CA GLU A 30 -4.67 32.26 14.58
C GLU A 30 -3.29 32.44 13.94
N GLY A 31 -2.53 33.45 14.37
CA GLY A 31 -1.17 33.69 13.86
C GLY A 31 -0.13 32.65 14.29
N ARG A 32 -0.48 31.76 15.23
CA ARG A 32 0.37 30.67 15.72
C ARG A 32 -0.09 29.28 15.26
N ALA A 33 -1.14 29.19 14.45
CA ALA A 33 -1.60 27.93 13.87
C ALA A 33 -0.60 27.50 12.78
N VAL A 34 0.24 26.53 13.13
CA VAL A 34 1.33 26.04 12.25
C VAL A 34 1.11 24.63 11.72
N LEU A 35 0.14 23.90 12.27
CA LEU A 35 -0.14 22.52 11.88
C LEU A 35 -1.08 22.49 10.68
N ASP A 36 -0.79 21.59 9.73
CA ASP A 36 -1.77 21.21 8.72
C ASP A 36 -2.75 20.14 9.22
N ASP A 37 -3.77 19.84 8.41
CA ASP A 37 -4.83 18.89 8.76
C ASP A 37 -4.29 17.46 8.96
N ASP A 38 -3.29 17.04 8.17
CA ASP A 38 -2.70 15.71 8.22
C ASP A 38 -1.83 15.54 9.48
N GLU A 39 -1.05 16.57 9.82
CA GLU A 39 -0.25 16.64 11.04
C GLU A 39 -1.15 16.61 12.29
N LEU A 40 -2.23 17.38 12.29
CA LEU A 40 -3.19 17.39 13.40
C LEU A 40 -3.86 16.01 13.56
N ALA A 41 -4.29 15.38 12.46
CA ALA A 41 -4.87 14.05 12.47
C ALA A 41 -3.89 12.99 13.01
N ARG A 42 -2.62 13.08 12.61
CA ARG A 42 -1.56 12.19 13.11
C ARG A 42 -1.30 12.39 14.60
N ILE A 43 -1.23 13.64 15.06
CA ILE A 43 -1.04 13.98 16.48
C ILE A 43 -2.20 13.46 17.33
N LEU A 44 -3.44 13.62 16.86
CA LEU A 44 -4.62 13.07 17.54
C LEU A 44 -4.58 11.55 17.60
N THR A 45 -4.22 10.88 16.50
CA THR A 45 -4.08 9.42 16.45
C THR A 45 -3.06 8.93 17.47
N ILE A 46 -1.84 9.49 17.49
CA ILE A 46 -0.80 9.16 18.47
C ILE A 46 -1.31 9.42 19.89
N PHE A 47 -1.96 10.56 20.13
CA PHE A 47 -2.48 10.89 21.45
C PHE A 47 -3.52 9.88 21.93
N PHE A 48 -4.45 9.46 21.08
CA PHE A 48 -5.46 8.49 21.50
C PHE A 48 -4.89 7.08 21.61
N VAL A 49 -4.25 6.59 20.56
CA VAL A 49 -3.76 5.20 20.47
C VAL A 49 -2.62 4.96 21.45
N ASP A 50 -1.57 5.77 21.38
CA ASP A 50 -0.33 5.50 22.11
C ASP A 50 -0.39 6.03 23.54
N PHE A 51 -0.99 7.21 23.75
CA PHE A 51 -1.00 7.85 25.06
C PHE A 51 -2.28 7.57 25.85
N TYR A 52 -3.47 7.91 25.34
CA TYR A 52 -4.69 7.88 26.12
C TYR A 52 -5.08 6.47 26.58
N HIS A 53 -5.06 5.49 25.66
CA HIS A 53 -5.45 4.11 25.99
C HIS A 53 -4.46 3.40 26.93
N HIS A 54 -3.23 3.90 27.05
CA HIS A 54 -2.18 3.34 27.91
C HIS A 54 -1.96 4.13 29.21
N ASN A 55 -2.69 5.22 29.43
CA ASN A 55 -2.61 5.96 30.69
C ASN A 55 -3.62 5.47 31.71
N GLN A 56 -3.20 5.43 32.98
CA GLN A 56 -4.08 5.08 34.09
C GLN A 56 -5.24 6.08 34.20
N HIS A 57 -6.43 5.55 34.45
CA HIS A 57 -7.64 6.32 34.57
C HIS A 57 -8.27 6.11 35.95
N THR A 58 -8.52 7.19 36.69
CA THR A 58 -9.09 7.12 38.05
C THR A 58 -10.49 6.49 38.07
N GLY A 59 -11.28 6.70 37.02
CA GLY A 59 -12.59 6.06 36.86
C GLY A 59 -12.55 4.57 36.45
N LEU A 60 -11.36 3.98 36.29
CA LEU A 60 -11.17 2.56 35.97
C LEU A 60 -10.30 1.88 37.04
N ASP A 61 -10.40 2.30 38.30
CA ASP A 61 -9.58 1.80 39.42
C ASP A 61 -8.07 1.84 39.11
N PHE A 62 -7.62 2.93 38.50
CA PHE A 62 -6.23 3.15 38.06
C PHE A 62 -5.72 2.16 37.00
N LYS A 63 -6.60 1.39 36.36
CA LYS A 63 -6.28 0.65 35.14
C LYS A 63 -6.21 1.58 33.92
N THR A 64 -5.53 1.11 32.89
CA THR A 64 -5.52 1.77 31.58
C THR A 64 -6.76 1.33 30.78
N PRO A 65 -7.33 2.19 29.91
CA PRO A 65 -8.42 1.78 29.05
C PRO A 65 -8.12 0.53 28.20
N ALA A 66 -6.87 0.37 27.72
CA ALA A 66 -6.45 -0.81 26.99
C ALA A 66 -6.53 -2.08 27.85
N ASN A 67 -6.04 -2.05 29.09
CA ASN A 67 -6.12 -3.21 29.99
C ASN A 67 -7.57 -3.52 30.36
N SER A 68 -8.38 -2.50 30.63
CA SER A 68 -9.81 -2.68 30.89
C SER A 68 -10.54 -3.29 29.69
N TRP A 69 -10.17 -2.92 28.47
CA TRP A 69 -10.72 -3.54 27.26
C TRP A 69 -10.39 -5.03 27.21
N LEU A 70 -9.11 -5.40 27.35
CA LEU A 70 -8.67 -6.81 27.33
C LEU A 70 -9.38 -7.66 28.40
N GLU A 71 -9.55 -7.13 29.61
CA GLU A 71 -10.26 -7.83 30.69
C GLU A 71 -11.75 -8.05 30.41
N VAL A 72 -12.39 -7.16 29.64
CA VAL A 72 -13.81 -7.24 29.30
C VAL A 72 -14.00 -8.11 28.06
N GLU A 73 -13.10 -8.03 27.08
CA GLU A 73 -13.06 -8.90 25.91
C GLU A 73 -12.90 -10.39 26.29
N ASP A 74 -12.12 -10.71 27.31
CA ASP A 74 -12.00 -12.09 27.83
C ASP A 74 -13.31 -12.59 28.47
N LYS A 75 -14.16 -11.68 28.96
CA LYS A 75 -15.41 -12.01 29.66
C LYS A 75 -16.65 -11.99 28.76
N TYR A 76 -16.62 -11.20 27.71
CA TYR A 76 -17.77 -10.92 26.87
C TYR A 76 -17.41 -11.03 25.40
N TYR A 77 -18.34 -11.55 24.61
CA TYR A 77 -18.17 -11.63 23.16
C TYR A 77 -18.06 -10.22 22.55
N VAL A 78 -16.94 -9.95 21.88
CA VAL A 78 -16.77 -8.76 21.05
C VAL A 78 -17.38 -9.04 19.69
N ASN A 79 -18.32 -8.20 19.27
CA ASN A 79 -18.93 -8.32 17.96
C ASN A 79 -17.85 -8.18 16.89
N ALA A 80 -17.88 -9.08 15.90
CA ALA A 80 -17.08 -8.93 14.71
C ALA A 80 -17.41 -7.57 14.04
N PRO A 81 -16.44 -6.95 13.36
CA PRO A 81 -16.71 -5.76 12.55
C PRO A 81 -17.92 -6.02 11.63
N PRO A 82 -18.80 -5.02 11.45
CA PRO A 82 -19.92 -5.16 10.54
C PRO A 82 -19.40 -5.52 9.15
N ASP A 83 -20.15 -6.37 8.45
CA ASP A 83 -19.80 -6.73 7.08
C ASP A 83 -19.92 -5.51 6.14
N ARG A 84 -19.28 -5.61 4.97
CA ARG A 84 -19.21 -4.50 4.02
C ARG A 84 -20.58 -4.02 3.54
N HIS A 85 -21.56 -4.92 3.41
CA HIS A 85 -22.92 -4.53 3.06
C HIS A 85 -23.57 -3.74 4.20
N THR A 86 -23.44 -4.19 5.44
CA THR A 86 -23.97 -3.47 6.60
C THR A 86 -23.39 -2.05 6.66
N VAL A 87 -22.07 -1.89 6.53
CA VAL A 87 -21.42 -0.57 6.50
C VAL A 87 -21.94 0.28 5.32
N ARG A 88 -21.89 -0.24 4.09
CA ARG A 88 -22.35 0.49 2.90
C ARG A 88 -23.83 0.88 2.97
N SER A 89 -24.67 0.00 3.52
CA SER A 89 -26.09 0.27 3.71
C SER A 89 -26.34 1.34 4.76
N ALA A 90 -25.45 1.56 5.73
CA ALA A 90 -25.61 2.55 6.80
C ALA A 90 -25.05 3.92 6.40
N VAL A 91 -23.80 3.95 5.90
CA VAL A 91 -23.02 5.18 5.69
C VAL A 91 -22.62 5.43 4.24
N GLY A 92 -22.96 4.54 3.31
CA GLY A 92 -22.64 4.70 1.89
C GLY A 92 -23.28 5.95 1.28
N ILE A 93 -22.62 6.49 0.25
CA ILE A 93 -23.10 7.66 -0.48
C ILE A 93 -24.37 7.28 -1.24
N GLU A 94 -25.47 7.93 -0.87
CA GLU A 94 -26.77 7.69 -1.49
C GLU A 94 -26.90 8.40 -2.85
N MET A 95 -27.42 7.69 -3.85
CA MET A 95 -27.73 8.26 -5.17
C MET A 95 -28.91 7.55 -5.83
N GLN A 96 -29.51 8.20 -6.82
CA GLN A 96 -30.55 7.60 -7.67
C GLN A 96 -29.98 7.19 -9.02
N ARG A 97 -30.27 5.97 -9.45
CA ARG A 97 -29.84 5.44 -10.75
C ARG A 97 -30.95 4.68 -11.44
N LYS A 98 -30.92 4.74 -12.78
CA LYS A 98 -31.84 4.01 -13.63
C LYS A 98 -31.36 2.57 -13.80
N LEU A 99 -32.21 1.62 -13.49
CA LEU A 99 -32.05 0.21 -13.81
C LEU A 99 -32.14 0.02 -15.33
N SER A 100 -31.18 -0.70 -15.90
CA SER A 100 -31.16 -1.15 -17.29
C SER A 100 -31.34 -2.67 -17.36
N LYS A 101 -31.47 -3.24 -18.57
CA LYS A 101 -31.57 -4.69 -18.78
C LYS A 101 -30.36 -5.45 -18.21
N ARG A 102 -29.17 -4.84 -18.23
CA ARG A 102 -27.92 -5.45 -17.73
C ARG A 102 -27.74 -5.28 -16.22
N GLY A 103 -28.42 -4.31 -15.61
CA GLY A 103 -28.21 -3.91 -14.23
C GLY A 103 -28.17 -2.40 -14.06
N ILE A 104 -27.64 -1.95 -12.93
CA ILE A 104 -27.43 -0.52 -12.63
C ILE A 104 -26.01 -0.13 -13.03
N ASP A 105 -25.87 0.91 -13.85
CA ASP A 105 -24.56 1.47 -14.21
C ASP A 105 -24.11 2.47 -13.14
N VAL A 106 -22.94 2.19 -12.56
CA VAL A 106 -22.24 3.09 -11.65
C VAL A 106 -20.76 3.09 -12.00
N PHE A 107 -20.19 4.28 -12.25
CA PHE A 107 -18.77 4.47 -12.61
C PHE A 107 -18.29 3.65 -13.82
N GLY A 108 -19.18 3.37 -14.78
CA GLY A 108 -18.87 2.61 -15.98
C GLY A 108 -18.88 1.08 -15.77
N ASN A 109 -19.35 0.62 -14.61
CA ASN A 109 -19.51 -0.78 -14.27
C ASN A 109 -20.99 -1.10 -14.04
N TYR A 110 -21.43 -2.27 -14.50
CA TYR A 110 -22.80 -2.74 -14.26
C TYR A 110 -22.85 -3.59 -13.00
N TYR A 111 -23.86 -3.33 -12.17
CA TYR A 111 -24.14 -4.08 -10.95
C TYR A 111 -25.48 -4.80 -11.06
N THR A 112 -25.53 -6.05 -10.62
CA THR A 112 -26.76 -6.86 -10.68
C THR A 112 -26.89 -7.78 -9.47
N CYS A 113 -28.13 -8.16 -9.18
CA CYS A 113 -28.48 -9.22 -8.23
C CYS A 113 -29.78 -9.91 -8.71
N PRO A 114 -30.15 -11.08 -8.17
CA PRO A 114 -31.38 -11.77 -8.54
C PRO A 114 -32.64 -10.90 -8.37
N GLU A 115 -32.70 -10.09 -7.31
CA GLU A 115 -33.81 -9.19 -6.99
C GLU A 115 -33.94 -8.07 -8.03
N LEU A 116 -32.81 -7.54 -8.53
CA LEU A 116 -32.81 -6.54 -9.60
C LEU A 116 -33.35 -7.12 -10.91
N GLN A 117 -32.99 -8.36 -11.24
CA GLN A 117 -33.49 -9.03 -12.44
C GLN A 117 -34.99 -9.30 -12.33
N ALA A 118 -35.45 -9.81 -11.18
CA ALA A 118 -36.88 -10.00 -10.93
C ALA A 118 -37.67 -8.68 -11.00
N PHE A 119 -37.15 -7.62 -10.38
CA PHE A 119 -37.74 -6.28 -10.43
C PHE A 119 -37.75 -5.71 -11.86
N TRP A 120 -36.74 -6.03 -12.68
CA TRP A 120 -36.71 -5.62 -14.08
C TRP A 120 -37.89 -6.22 -14.88
N HIS A 121 -38.29 -7.46 -14.59
CA HIS A 121 -39.42 -8.10 -15.26
C HIS A 121 -40.78 -7.65 -14.71
N ALA A 122 -40.86 -7.35 -13.40
CA ALA A 122 -42.14 -7.06 -12.73
C ALA A 122 -42.59 -5.59 -12.83
N SER A 123 -41.66 -4.63 -12.91
CA SER A 123 -41.98 -3.20 -12.74
C SER A 123 -41.60 -2.36 -13.96
N SER A 124 -42.46 -1.40 -14.32
CA SER A 124 -42.14 -0.36 -15.31
C SER A 124 -41.30 0.78 -14.71
N LYS A 125 -41.32 0.95 -13.39
CA LYS A 125 -40.53 1.98 -12.71
C LYS A 125 -39.07 1.53 -12.68
N ARG A 126 -38.20 2.29 -13.36
CA ARG A 126 -36.77 1.96 -13.51
C ARG A 126 -35.85 2.77 -12.60
N GLN A 127 -36.36 3.64 -11.74
CA GLN A 127 -35.51 4.45 -10.85
C GLN A 127 -35.31 3.75 -9.50
N MET A 128 -34.06 3.47 -9.17
CA MET A 128 -33.63 2.78 -7.94
C MET A 128 -32.79 3.73 -7.08
N ARG A 129 -32.98 3.66 -5.76
CA ARG A 129 -32.07 4.27 -4.79
C ARG A 129 -30.94 3.28 -4.51
N ILE A 130 -29.71 3.76 -4.55
CA ILE A 130 -28.52 2.95 -4.29
C ILE A 130 -27.61 3.66 -3.29
N ARG A 131 -26.77 2.89 -2.61
CA ARG A 131 -25.65 3.36 -1.79
C ARG A 131 -24.35 2.73 -2.27
N VAL A 132 -23.30 3.54 -2.33
CA VAL A 132 -21.96 3.12 -2.75
C VAL A 132 -20.96 3.49 -1.66
N ASP A 133 -20.02 2.60 -1.38
CA ASP A 133 -18.90 2.90 -0.50
C ASP A 133 -17.73 3.42 -1.35
N PRO A 134 -17.24 4.65 -1.14
CA PRO A 134 -16.06 5.15 -1.84
C PRO A 134 -14.79 4.33 -1.58
N HIS A 135 -14.74 3.60 -0.47
CA HIS A 135 -13.58 2.79 -0.11
C HIS A 135 -13.55 1.43 -0.79
N ASP A 136 -14.70 0.98 -1.30
CA ASP A 136 -14.85 -0.31 -1.96
C ASP A 136 -16.01 -0.25 -2.98
N ILE A 137 -15.65 -0.19 -4.26
CA ILE A 137 -16.62 -0.19 -5.37
C ILE A 137 -16.98 -1.60 -5.85
N GLY A 138 -16.56 -2.66 -5.15
CA GLY A 138 -16.84 -4.05 -5.46
C GLY A 138 -18.32 -4.37 -5.59
N ALA A 139 -19.13 -3.74 -4.74
CA ALA A 139 -20.57 -3.92 -4.74
C ALA A 139 -21.30 -2.62 -4.34
N ILE A 140 -22.57 -2.54 -4.74
CA ILE A 140 -23.49 -1.50 -4.33
C ILE A 140 -24.60 -2.06 -3.45
N SER A 141 -25.25 -1.22 -2.66
CA SER A 141 -26.48 -1.58 -1.94
C SER A 141 -27.67 -0.92 -2.63
N VAL A 142 -28.68 -1.70 -2.99
CA VAL A 142 -29.89 -1.25 -3.70
C VAL A 142 -31.09 -1.34 -2.78
N LEU A 143 -31.92 -0.31 -2.74
CA LEU A 143 -33.11 -0.28 -1.88
C LEU A 143 -34.30 -0.94 -2.57
N PHE A 144 -34.87 -1.96 -1.91
CA PHE A 144 -36.14 -2.59 -2.25
C PHE A 144 -37.12 -2.41 -1.09
N GLY A 145 -38.14 -1.57 -1.29
CA GLY A 145 -39.02 -1.15 -0.20
C GLY A 145 -38.22 -0.43 0.89
N GLU A 146 -38.02 -1.07 2.03
CA GLU A 146 -37.23 -0.57 3.15
C GLU A 146 -35.92 -1.36 3.38
N ILE A 147 -35.64 -2.38 2.57
CA ILE A 147 -34.52 -3.29 2.74
C ILE A 147 -33.43 -2.96 1.71
N TRP A 148 -32.19 -2.85 2.18
CA TRP A 148 -31.02 -2.76 1.32
C TRP A 148 -30.56 -4.16 0.93
N VAL A 149 -30.29 -4.36 -0.36
CA VAL A 149 -29.81 -5.64 -0.92
C VAL A 149 -28.50 -5.39 -1.67
N THR A 150 -27.52 -6.30 -1.53
CA THR A 150 -26.26 -6.20 -2.26
C THR A 150 -26.45 -6.52 -3.74
N ALA A 151 -25.85 -5.70 -4.61
CA ALA A 151 -25.65 -6.02 -6.01
C ALA A 151 -24.17 -5.93 -6.34
N ASP A 152 -23.61 -7.02 -6.84
CA ASP A 152 -22.19 -7.16 -7.14
C ASP A 152 -21.87 -6.68 -8.55
N ALA A 153 -20.62 -6.29 -8.79
CA ALA A 153 -20.13 -5.94 -10.11
C ALA A 153 -20.23 -7.15 -11.05
N LEU A 154 -20.86 -6.96 -12.20
CA LEU A 154 -21.15 -8.04 -13.17
C LEU A 154 -19.94 -8.39 -14.04
N ASP A 155 -19.23 -7.36 -14.50
CA ASP A 155 -18.31 -7.48 -15.64
C ASP A 155 -16.84 -7.60 -15.25
N CYS A 156 -16.52 -7.38 -13.98
CA CYS A 156 -15.17 -7.45 -13.44
C CYS A 156 -15.22 -7.57 -11.93
N ASP A 157 -14.21 -8.22 -11.36
CA ASP A 157 -13.99 -8.23 -9.92
C ASP A 157 -13.40 -6.88 -9.50
N LEU A 158 -14.13 -6.18 -8.62
CA LEU A 158 -13.78 -4.86 -8.11
C LEU A 158 -13.64 -4.88 -6.57
N ASP A 159 -13.55 -6.07 -5.98
CA ASP A 159 -13.49 -6.23 -4.53
C ASP A 159 -12.30 -5.45 -3.92
N GLY A 160 -12.60 -4.53 -3.00
CA GLY A 160 -11.58 -3.73 -2.32
C GLY A 160 -10.98 -2.60 -3.15
N VAL A 161 -11.51 -2.33 -4.35
CA VAL A 161 -11.04 -1.23 -5.18
C VAL A 161 -11.57 0.10 -4.65
N HIS A 162 -10.67 1.00 -4.28
CA HIS A 162 -11.03 2.36 -3.85
C HIS A 162 -11.48 3.23 -5.04
N MET A 163 -12.56 4.00 -4.88
CA MET A 163 -13.16 4.82 -5.92
C MET A 163 -12.18 5.83 -6.54
N SER A 164 -11.31 6.46 -5.73
CA SER A 164 -10.32 7.42 -6.25
C SER A 164 -9.26 6.78 -7.16
N SER A 165 -8.82 5.56 -6.83
CA SER A 165 -7.89 4.78 -7.66
C SER A 165 -8.56 4.44 -8.99
N TRP A 166 -9.82 3.98 -8.94
CA TRP A 166 -10.61 3.71 -10.14
C TRP A 166 -10.79 4.94 -11.03
N VAL A 167 -11.18 6.09 -10.45
CA VAL A 167 -11.38 7.33 -11.19
C VAL A 167 -10.09 7.80 -11.86
N THR A 168 -8.94 7.64 -11.20
CA THR A 168 -7.63 8.01 -11.75
C THR A 168 -7.30 7.18 -12.99
N GLU A 169 -7.44 5.86 -12.92
CA GLU A 169 -7.17 5.01 -14.08
C GLU A 169 -8.20 5.13 -15.18
N PHE A 170 -9.47 5.32 -14.82
CA PHE A 170 -10.51 5.57 -15.80
C PHE A 170 -10.26 6.88 -16.57
N ARG A 171 -9.75 7.93 -15.91
CA ARG A 171 -9.33 9.17 -16.57
C ARG A 171 -8.14 8.95 -17.50
N ALA A 172 -7.14 8.18 -17.09
CA ALA A 172 -5.97 7.87 -17.92
C ALA A 172 -6.40 7.10 -19.19
N ILE A 173 -7.27 6.09 -19.03
CA ILE A 173 -7.86 5.34 -20.14
C ILE A 173 -8.63 6.27 -21.08
N LYS A 174 -9.51 7.12 -20.54
CA LYS A 174 -10.34 8.02 -21.36
C LYS A 174 -9.49 9.06 -22.12
N ALA A 175 -8.40 9.53 -21.52
CA ALA A 175 -7.46 10.43 -22.19
C ALA A 175 -6.74 9.73 -23.35
N HIS A 176 -6.35 8.48 -23.18
CA HIS A 176 -5.67 7.68 -24.21
C HIS A 176 -6.61 7.28 -25.36
N ASN A 177 -7.88 6.98 -25.07
CA ASN A 177 -8.84 6.42 -26.02
C ASN A 177 -9.83 7.45 -26.61
N LYS A 178 -9.49 8.74 -26.62
CA LYS A 178 -10.38 9.81 -27.14
C LYS A 178 -10.77 9.61 -28.63
N ALA A 179 -10.10 8.70 -29.35
CA ALA A 179 -10.35 8.35 -30.75
C ALA A 179 -11.17 7.06 -30.96
N GLU A 180 -11.28 6.16 -29.97
CA GLU A 180 -11.98 4.87 -30.12
C GLU A 180 -13.24 4.87 -29.23
N SER A 181 -14.41 4.87 -29.85
CA SER A 181 -15.70 5.13 -29.20
C SER A 181 -16.23 3.98 -28.31
N GLU A 182 -15.46 2.90 -28.09
CA GLU A 182 -15.88 1.76 -27.27
C GLU A 182 -14.77 1.36 -26.28
N LEU A 183 -15.02 1.59 -25.00
CA LEU A 183 -14.14 1.13 -23.90
C LEU A 183 -14.30 -0.39 -23.75
N SER A 184 -13.37 -1.16 -24.33
CA SER A 184 -13.31 -2.63 -24.23
C SER A 184 -13.13 -3.12 -22.77
N SER A 185 -13.59 -4.35 -22.48
CA SER A 185 -13.29 -5.07 -21.23
C SER A 185 -11.79 -5.17 -20.94
N ASP A 186 -10.98 -5.34 -21.98
CA ASP A 186 -9.52 -5.50 -21.84
C ASP A 186 -8.85 -4.25 -21.26
N LEU A 187 -9.47 -3.08 -21.42
CA LEU A 187 -9.00 -1.82 -20.82
C LEU A 187 -9.31 -1.78 -19.33
N ARG A 188 -10.49 -2.26 -18.90
CA ARG A 188 -10.83 -2.38 -17.48
C ARG A 188 -9.86 -3.33 -16.78
N ASP A 189 -9.60 -4.50 -17.35
CA ASP A 189 -8.69 -5.49 -16.76
C ASP A 189 -7.26 -4.95 -16.62
N ARG A 190 -6.80 -4.14 -17.59
CA ARG A 190 -5.51 -3.45 -17.50
C ARG A 190 -5.50 -2.39 -16.39
N ALA A 191 -6.57 -1.60 -16.25
CA ALA A 191 -6.68 -0.66 -15.14
C ALA A 191 -6.64 -1.37 -13.79
N LEU A 192 -7.36 -2.49 -13.63
CA LEU A 192 -7.35 -3.24 -12.37
C LEU A 192 -5.96 -3.75 -12.03
N LYS A 193 -5.25 -4.34 -12.99
CA LYS A 193 -3.84 -4.75 -12.79
C LYS A 193 -2.93 -3.59 -12.38
N ASN A 194 -3.15 -2.40 -12.94
CA ASN A 194 -2.38 -1.21 -12.56
C ASN A 194 -2.72 -0.74 -11.14
N ILE A 195 -4.00 -0.70 -10.77
CA ILE A 195 -4.46 -0.37 -9.42
C ILE A 195 -3.86 -1.35 -8.42
N ASP A 196 -3.96 -2.64 -8.67
CA ASP A 196 -3.39 -3.69 -7.81
C ASP A 196 -1.88 -3.51 -7.64
N ALA A 197 -1.16 -3.21 -8.73
CA ALA A 197 0.27 -2.96 -8.67
C ALA A 197 0.62 -1.70 -7.85
N ILE A 198 -0.18 -0.63 -7.95
CA ILE A 198 0.00 0.60 -7.17
C ILE A 198 -0.30 0.34 -5.70
N CYS A 199 -1.42 -0.31 -5.40
CA CYS A 199 -1.84 -0.68 -4.05
C CYS A 199 -0.80 -1.59 -3.40
N HIS A 200 -0.32 -2.62 -4.10
CA HIS A 200 0.72 -3.50 -3.60
C HIS A 200 2.04 -2.75 -3.32
N LYS A 201 2.49 -1.87 -4.22
CA LYS A 201 3.67 -1.02 -3.98
C LYS A 201 3.48 -0.05 -2.81
N ALA A 202 2.28 0.46 -2.60
CA ALA A 202 1.97 1.33 -1.46
C ALA A 202 1.97 0.52 -0.15
N ALA A 203 1.35 -0.66 -0.15
CA ALA A 203 1.30 -1.59 0.97
C ALA A 203 2.72 -2.00 1.42
N LEU A 204 3.59 -2.37 0.46
CA LEU A 204 5.01 -2.65 0.71
C LEU A 204 5.75 -1.47 1.36
N ARG A 205 5.52 -0.23 0.89
CA ARG A 205 6.12 0.98 1.47
C ARG A 205 5.62 1.27 2.89
N ALA A 206 4.38 0.91 3.19
CA ALA A 206 3.77 1.07 4.50
C ALA A 206 4.06 -0.10 5.47
N GLY A 207 4.78 -1.14 5.02
CA GLY A 207 5.03 -2.35 5.80
C GLY A 207 3.78 -3.22 6.00
N ILE A 208 2.72 -3.00 5.23
CA ILE A 208 1.47 -3.76 5.27
C ILE A 208 1.54 -4.82 4.18
N GLY A 209 1.81 -6.08 4.54
CA GLY A 209 1.84 -7.19 3.59
C GLY A 209 0.43 -7.70 3.23
N PRO A 210 0.21 -8.29 2.04
CA PRO A 210 -1.04 -8.97 1.73
C PRO A 210 -1.12 -10.26 2.55
N HIS A 211 -1.97 -10.25 3.59
CA HIS A 211 -2.21 -11.34 4.54
C HIS A 211 -1.00 -11.74 5.41
N ASP A 212 -1.16 -11.61 6.73
CA ASP A 212 -0.32 -12.28 7.73
C ASP A 212 -0.50 -13.80 7.59
N LEU A 213 0.21 -14.43 6.65
CA LEU A 213 0.27 -15.88 6.57
C LEU A 213 0.90 -16.40 7.86
N THR A 214 0.13 -17.17 8.63
CA THR A 214 0.65 -17.76 9.86
C THR A 214 1.76 -18.77 9.51
N LYS A 215 2.69 -18.99 10.44
CA LYS A 215 3.81 -19.93 10.26
C LYS A 215 3.34 -21.31 9.75
N GLU A 216 2.19 -21.77 10.22
CA GLU A 216 1.60 -23.05 9.83
C GLU A 216 1.15 -23.06 8.36
N GLN A 217 0.58 -21.95 7.87
CA GLN A 217 0.15 -21.80 6.47
C GLN A 217 1.35 -21.71 5.52
N VAL A 218 2.42 -21.01 5.91
CA VAL A 218 3.68 -20.95 5.15
C VAL A 218 4.32 -22.34 5.03
N LEU A 219 4.38 -23.09 6.14
CA LEU A 219 4.95 -24.44 6.13
C LEU A 219 4.12 -25.42 5.29
N LYS A 220 2.79 -25.27 5.29
CA LYS A 220 1.90 -26.05 4.41
C LYS A 220 2.13 -25.73 2.93
N LEU A 221 2.21 -24.45 2.57
CA LEU A 221 2.54 -24.02 1.20
C LEU A 221 3.92 -24.53 0.76
N GLN A 222 4.92 -24.51 1.66
CA GLN A 222 6.25 -25.04 1.36
C GLN A 222 6.23 -26.55 1.09
N LYS A 223 5.45 -27.31 1.86
CA LYS A 223 5.30 -28.76 1.67
C LYS A 223 4.49 -29.10 0.42
N ASP A 224 3.46 -28.33 0.11
CA ASP A 224 2.51 -28.66 -0.96
C ASP A 224 2.99 -28.16 -2.34
N LEU A 225 3.66 -27.01 -2.42
CA LEU A 225 4.04 -26.36 -3.68
C LEU A 225 5.55 -26.43 -4.01
N PHE A 226 6.40 -26.44 -2.99
CA PHE A 226 7.86 -26.28 -3.16
C PHE A 226 8.68 -27.52 -2.77
N HIS A 227 8.00 -28.63 -2.44
CA HIS A 227 8.68 -29.87 -2.09
C HIS A 227 9.21 -30.59 -3.34
N GLY A 228 10.53 -30.74 -3.42
CA GLY A 228 11.20 -31.43 -4.53
C GLY A 228 11.46 -30.57 -5.78
N THR A 229 11.09 -29.29 -5.76
CA THR A 229 11.35 -28.33 -6.85
C THR A 229 12.43 -27.34 -6.41
N THR A 230 13.59 -27.40 -7.06
CA THR A 230 14.66 -26.41 -6.89
C THR A 230 14.87 -25.70 -8.22
N PHE A 231 14.89 -24.37 -8.20
CA PHE A 231 15.27 -23.58 -9.37
C PHE A 231 16.74 -23.84 -9.70
N LYS A 232 17.06 -24.05 -10.98
CA LYS A 232 18.46 -24.17 -11.39
C LYS A 232 19.21 -22.90 -10.98
N PRO A 233 20.44 -23.01 -10.44
CA PRO A 233 21.26 -21.85 -10.19
C PRO A 233 21.44 -21.08 -11.51
N ARG A 234 21.29 -19.76 -11.44
CA ARG A 234 21.57 -18.87 -12.57
C ARG A 234 23.02 -19.13 -13.02
N PRO A 235 23.31 -19.32 -14.32
CA PRO A 235 24.69 -19.42 -14.77
C PRO A 235 25.45 -18.17 -14.33
N GLU A 236 26.68 -18.35 -13.83
CA GLU A 236 27.49 -17.23 -13.36
C GLU A 236 27.64 -16.18 -14.46
N ILE A 237 27.54 -14.91 -14.08
CA ILE A 237 27.77 -13.79 -15.00
C ILE A 237 29.22 -13.88 -15.45
N GLY A 238 29.45 -14.45 -16.64
CA GLY A 238 30.78 -14.71 -17.19
C GLY A 238 31.00 -16.10 -17.81
N ALA A 239 30.03 -17.01 -17.76
CA ALA A 239 30.16 -18.28 -18.51
C ALA A 239 30.24 -18.01 -20.03
N PRO A 240 31.19 -18.64 -20.77
CA PRO A 240 31.41 -18.35 -22.17
C PRO A 240 30.18 -18.73 -22.99
N VAL A 241 29.66 -17.76 -23.74
CA VAL A 241 28.64 -17.97 -24.76
C VAL A 241 29.32 -18.67 -25.93
N GLU A 242 28.82 -19.84 -26.32
CA GLU A 242 29.30 -20.60 -27.46
C GLU A 242 29.11 -19.77 -28.75
N GLU A 243 30.22 -19.32 -29.35
CA GLU A 243 30.26 -18.47 -30.54
C GLU A 243 29.67 -19.22 -31.74
N LEU A 244 28.46 -18.83 -32.17
CA LEU A 244 27.95 -19.15 -33.49
C LEU A 244 28.85 -18.49 -34.55
N GLY A 245 29.44 -19.32 -35.41
CA GLY A 245 30.53 -19.00 -36.32
C GLY A 245 30.38 -17.68 -37.07
N LEU A 246 31.21 -16.70 -36.72
CA LEU A 246 31.54 -15.58 -37.58
C LEU A 246 32.95 -15.81 -38.16
N MET A 247 33.01 -15.89 -39.49
CA MET A 247 34.25 -15.98 -40.27
C MET A 247 35.10 -14.72 -40.05
N GLY A 248 36.20 -14.85 -39.33
CA GLY A 248 37.22 -13.83 -39.15
C GLY A 248 38.30 -14.30 -38.20
N THR A 249 39.51 -14.55 -38.72
CA THR A 249 40.68 -14.91 -37.89
C THR A 249 41.00 -13.78 -36.93
N ARG A 250 40.78 -14.02 -35.64
CA ARG A 250 41.28 -13.18 -34.55
C ARG A 250 42.81 -13.26 -34.54
N PHE A 251 43.48 -12.11 -34.59
CA PHE A 251 44.93 -12.04 -34.44
C PHE A 251 45.30 -12.40 -32.99
N GLU A 252 46.25 -13.34 -32.82
CA GLU A 252 46.76 -13.72 -31.50
C GLU A 252 47.58 -12.58 -30.91
N THR A 253 47.05 -11.95 -29.87
CA THR A 253 47.87 -11.13 -28.97
C THR A 253 48.60 -12.05 -28.01
N ALA A 254 49.92 -12.01 -28.06
CA ALA A 254 50.84 -12.88 -27.33
C ALA A 254 50.44 -13.09 -25.87
N THR A 255 50.30 -14.37 -25.52
CA THR A 255 50.17 -14.91 -24.18
C THR A 255 51.30 -14.40 -23.28
N ALA A 256 50.96 -13.61 -22.27
CA ALA A 256 51.83 -13.41 -21.13
C ALA A 256 51.84 -14.72 -20.31
N LEU A 257 52.91 -15.48 -20.55
CA LEU A 257 53.46 -16.60 -19.80
C LEU A 257 52.85 -16.83 -18.40
N GLU A 258 52.22 -17.99 -18.22
CA GLU A 258 51.92 -18.57 -16.92
C GLU A 258 53.21 -18.79 -16.12
N GLY A 259 53.18 -18.38 -14.85
CA GLY A 259 54.24 -18.65 -13.89
C GLY A 259 54.38 -20.15 -13.62
N SER A 260 55.39 -20.76 -14.23
CA SER A 260 55.90 -22.06 -13.86
C SER A 260 56.49 -22.02 -12.44
N LYS A 261 56.01 -22.90 -11.55
CA LYS A 261 56.66 -23.22 -10.28
C LYS A 261 57.99 -23.93 -10.57
N PRO A 262 59.13 -23.49 -10.01
CA PRO A 262 60.35 -24.25 -10.15
C PRO A 262 60.40 -25.39 -9.12
N SER A 263 60.53 -26.61 -9.63
CA SER A 263 61.06 -27.76 -8.92
C SER A 263 62.55 -27.51 -8.62
N ARG A 264 62.97 -27.93 -7.43
CA ARG A 264 64.31 -27.87 -6.87
C ARG A 264 65.36 -28.62 -7.73
N GLU A 265 66.42 -27.91 -8.14
CA GLU A 265 67.78 -28.46 -8.28
C GLU A 265 68.82 -27.31 -8.24
N GLN A 266 70.05 -27.66 -7.86
CA GLN A 266 71.03 -26.87 -7.10
C GLN A 266 71.92 -25.91 -7.92
N ILE A 267 72.54 -24.95 -7.21
CA ILE A 267 73.97 -24.49 -7.25
C ILE A 267 74.14 -22.95 -7.32
N ALA A 268 74.83 -22.41 -6.29
CA ALA A 268 75.80 -21.27 -6.19
C ALA A 268 75.55 -19.95 -6.96
N ASP A 269 75.95 -18.75 -6.54
CA ASP A 269 76.67 -18.18 -5.39
C ASP A 269 76.44 -16.64 -5.49
N ASP A 270 76.75 -15.95 -4.38
CA ASP A 270 77.25 -14.57 -4.30
C ASP A 270 76.32 -13.33 -4.35
N GLU A 271 76.24 -12.71 -3.17
CA GLU A 271 76.60 -11.32 -2.83
C GLU A 271 75.81 -10.08 -3.29
N THR A 272 75.40 -9.31 -2.25
CA THR A 272 75.38 -7.82 -2.12
C THR A 272 74.33 -7.03 -2.91
N ASP A 273 73.76 -5.90 -2.47
CA ASP A 273 73.66 -5.13 -1.22
C ASP A 273 72.74 -3.92 -1.56
N SER A 274 72.02 -3.37 -0.56
CA SER A 274 71.57 -1.96 -0.48
C SER A 274 70.52 -1.43 -1.51
N ASN A 275 69.60 -0.47 -1.28
CA ASN A 275 69.02 0.23 -0.13
C ASN A 275 67.92 1.20 -0.70
N GLU A 276 66.96 1.64 0.14
CA GLU A 276 66.20 2.94 0.11
C GLU A 276 65.28 3.28 -1.11
N THR A 277 64.21 4.11 -1.07
CA THR A 277 63.43 4.86 -0.06
C THR A 277 62.14 5.43 -0.74
N SER A 278 61.13 5.69 0.11
CA SER A 278 59.83 6.43 0.06
C SER A 278 59.55 7.50 -1.04
N GLN A 279 58.33 7.94 -1.43
CA GLN A 279 57.12 8.46 -0.71
C GLN A 279 55.85 8.58 -1.64
N PRO A 280 54.62 8.93 -1.11
CA PRO A 280 53.32 8.96 -1.83
C PRO A 280 52.62 10.36 -1.94
N ILE A 281 51.57 10.53 -2.79
CA ILE A 281 50.77 11.79 -2.98
C ILE A 281 49.27 11.51 -3.29
N THR A 282 48.32 11.72 -2.35
CA THR A 282 47.23 12.75 -2.13
C THR A 282 46.00 12.88 -3.07
N LYS A 283 44.81 13.11 -2.46
CA LYS A 283 43.42 13.32 -3.01
C LYS A 283 43.08 14.81 -3.27
N PRO A 284 42.03 15.15 -4.07
CA PRO A 284 41.60 16.54 -4.28
C PRO A 284 40.30 16.96 -3.54
N THR A 285 40.15 18.28 -3.38
CA THR A 285 39.08 19.03 -2.68
C THR A 285 38.27 19.86 -3.70
N TRP A 286 36.96 20.06 -3.50
CA TRP A 286 36.11 20.93 -4.32
C TRP A 286 35.58 22.14 -3.51
N ASN A 287 35.59 23.33 -4.12
CA ASN A 287 35.04 24.59 -3.59
C ASN A 287 33.78 25.02 -4.38
N LEU A 288 32.84 25.66 -3.68
CA LEU A 288 31.65 26.33 -4.23
C LEU A 288 31.82 27.85 -4.14
N GLU A 289 31.50 28.59 -5.20
CA GLU A 289 31.05 30.00 -5.14
C GLU A 289 30.23 30.39 -6.39
N ASP A 290 29.13 31.10 -6.11
CA ASP A 290 28.32 32.08 -6.86
C ASP A 290 27.62 31.80 -8.21
N LYS A 291 26.28 31.77 -8.18
CA LYS A 291 25.40 32.89 -8.58
C LYS A 291 23.93 32.67 -8.20
#